data_AF-A0A527H7V4-F1
#
_entry.id   AF-A0A527H7V4-F1
#
_cell.length_a   1.000
_cell.length_b   1.000
_cell.length_c   1.000
_cell.angle_alpha   90.00
_cell.angle_beta   90.00
_cell.angle_gamma   90.00
#
_symmetry.space_group_name_H-M   'P 1'
#
loop_
_entity.id
_entity.type
_entity.pdbx_description
1 polymer ?
#
loop_
_entity_poly.entity_id
_entity_poly.type
_entity_poly.pdbx_seq_one_letter_code
_entity_poly.pdbx_strand_id
1 'polypeptide(L)' 'MTTKLLTALLLGTSILGSAGVAYAEDVTLNIESWRGDDLAIWKDKLIPAFEAKNPGIKVVFAPSA' A
#
# COMPACT_ATOMS: atom_id res chain seq x y z
N MET A 1 -41.78 -18.55 -10.44
CA MET A 1 -41.48 -17.60 -9.34
C MET A 1 -40.13 -17.89 -8.68
N THR A 2 -39.73 -19.16 -8.57
CA THR A 2 -38.46 -19.64 -8.01
C THR A 2 -37.21 -19.23 -8.78
N THR A 3 -37.24 -19.22 -10.12
CA THR A 3 -36.10 -18.81 -10.96
C THR A 3 -35.76 -17.33 -10.84
N LYS A 4 -36.77 -16.46 -10.69
CA LYS A 4 -36.59 -15.00 -10.50
C LYS A 4 -35.93 -14.68 -9.16
N LEU A 5 -36.29 -15.41 -8.11
CA LEU A 5 -35.66 -15.36 -6.79
C LEU A 5 -34.21 -15.84 -6.83
N LEU A 6 -33.93 -16.91 -7.58
CA LEU A 6 -32.56 -17.41 -7.77
C LEU A 6 -31.68 -16.38 -8.50
N THR A 7 -32.17 -15.79 -9.59
CA THR A 7 -31.43 -14.72 -10.30
C THR A 7 -31.22 -13.48 -9.44
N ALA A 8 -32.18 -13.09 -8.60
CA ALA A 8 -32.01 -11.98 -7.69
C ALA A 8 -30.94 -12.28 -6.61
N LEU A 9 -30.90 -13.51 -6.12
CA LEU A 9 -29.89 -13.96 -5.15
C LEU A 9 -28.49 -14.02 -5.77
N LEU A 10 -28.35 -14.53 -7.00
CA LEU A 10 -27.07 -14.57 -7.72
C LEU A 10 -26.56 -13.18 -8.13
N LEU A 11 -27.45 -12.22 -8.39
CA LEU A 11 -27.06 -10.81 -8.64
C LEU A 11 -26.65 -10.10 -7.35
N GLY A 12 -27.16 -10.51 -6.19
CA GLY A 12 -26.77 -9.94 -4.90
C GLY A 12 -25.36 -10.35 -4.45
N THR A 13 -24.87 -11.53 -4.87
CA THR A 13 -23.55 -12.03 -4.46
C THR A 13 -22.38 -11.44 -5.27
N SER A 14 -22.62 -10.84 -6.44
CA SER A 14 -21.57 -10.21 -7.24
C SER A 14 -21.04 -8.89 -6.65
N ILE A 15 -21.83 -8.21 -5.81
CA ILE A 15 -21.43 -6.96 -5.12
C ILE A 15 -20.55 -7.27 -3.89
N LEU A 16 -20.67 -8.46 -3.31
CA LEU A 16 -19.82 -8.88 -2.18
C LEU A 16 -18.41 -9.34 -2.63
N GLY A 17 -18.24 -9.63 -3.92
CA GLY A 17 -16.95 -10.00 -4.51
C GLY A 17 -15.95 -8.84 -4.62
N SER A 18 -16.39 -7.58 -4.49
CA SER A 18 -15.52 -6.41 -4.45
C SER A 18 -14.95 -6.10 -3.07
N ALA A 19 -15.15 -6.95 -2.05
CA ALA A 19 -14.49 -6.82 -0.74
C ALA A 19 -12.96 -7.08 -0.79
N GLY A 20 -12.43 -7.46 -1.95
CA GLY A 20 -11.00 -7.57 -2.24
C GLY A 20 -10.42 -6.37 -2.97
N VAL A 21 -10.94 -5.15 -2.77
CA VAL A 21 -10.16 -3.96 -3.11
C VAL A 21 -8.91 -4.06 -2.25
N ALA A 22 -7.77 -4.40 -2.86
CA ALA A 22 -6.47 -4.20 -2.24
C ALA A 22 -6.37 -2.69 -2.03
N TYR A 23 -6.85 -2.22 -0.88
CA TYR A 23 -6.61 -0.88 -0.43
C TYR A 23 -5.09 -0.74 -0.45
N ALA A 24 -4.60 0.27 -1.18
CA ALA A 24 -3.25 0.73 -1.02
C ALA A 24 -3.16 1.21 0.44
N GLU A 25 -2.85 0.30 1.36
CA GLU A 25 -2.44 0.69 2.70
C GLU A 25 -1.22 1.59 2.50
N ASP A 26 -1.25 2.75 3.14
CA ASP A 26 -0.08 3.62 3.21
C ASP A 26 1.00 2.87 4.01
N VAL A 27 1.83 2.08 3.31
CA VAL A 27 2.87 1.28 3.94
C VAL A 27 4.01 2.20 4.32
N THR A 28 4.27 2.33 5.61
CA THR A 28 5.44 3.07 6.11
C THR A 28 6.57 2.09 6.39
N LEU A 29 7.59 2.09 5.55
CA LEU A 29 8.83 1.33 5.73
C LEU A 29 9.81 2.17 6.57
N ASN A 30 10.09 1.72 7.78
CA ASN A 30 11.14 2.31 8.62
C ASN A 30 12.47 1.62 8.31
N ILE A 31 13.41 2.36 7.74
CA ILE A 31 14.76 1.88 7.47
C ILE A 31 15.65 2.33 8.63
N GLU A 32 15.96 1.37 9.50
CA GLU A 32 16.93 1.55 10.59
C GLU A 32 18.33 1.30 10.05
N SER A 33 19.18 2.32 10.15
CA SER A 33 20.57 2.27 9.69
C SER A 33 21.51 2.73 10.79
N TRP A 34 22.56 1.97 11.06
CA TRP A 34 23.64 2.40 11.94
C TRP A 34 24.55 3.45 11.28
N ARG A 35 24.45 3.63 9.95
CA ARG A 35 25.18 4.65 9.20
C ARG A 35 24.35 5.92 9.10
N GLY A 36 24.71 6.91 9.92
CA GLY A 36 24.19 8.27 9.84
C GLY A 36 24.75 9.05 8.64
N ASP A 37 25.96 8.71 8.17
CA ASP A 37 26.63 9.42 7.07
C ASP A 37 25.86 9.35 5.74
N ASP A 38 25.13 8.24 5.53
CA ASP A 38 24.32 8.05 4.33
C ASP A 38 22.97 8.80 4.39
N LEU A 39 22.61 9.43 5.52
CA LEU A 39 21.31 10.09 5.71
C LEU A 39 21.02 11.16 4.66
N ALA A 40 22.04 11.93 4.26
CA ALA A 40 21.88 12.97 3.23
C ALA A 40 21.48 12.33 1.87
N ILE A 41 22.15 11.26 1.45
CA ILE A 41 21.86 10.58 0.19
C ILE A 41 20.48 9.91 0.23
N TRP A 42 20.12 9.33 1.38
CA TRP A 42 18.81 8.71 1.58
C TRP A 42 17.67 9.72 1.50
N LYS A 43 17.77 10.86 2.18
CA LYS A 43 16.72 11.89 2.17
C LYS A 43 16.66 12.67 0.86
N ASP A 44 17.81 12.96 0.25
CA ASP A 44 17.86 13.87 -0.90
C ASP A 44 17.65 13.16 -2.24
N LYS A 45 18.00 11.87 -2.34
CA LYS A 45 17.95 11.13 -3.62
C LYS A 45 17.17 9.82 -3.56
N LEU A 46 17.44 8.97 -2.58
CA LEU A 46 16.89 7.61 -2.58
C LEU A 46 15.40 7.56 -2.23
N ILE A 47 14.98 8.21 -1.13
CA ILE A 47 13.58 8.25 -0.70
C ILE A 47 12.69 8.93 -1.75
N PRO A 48 13.01 10.13 -2.27
CA PRO A 48 12.18 10.78 -3.28
C PRO A 48 12.06 9.96 -4.57
N ALA A 49 13.15 9.31 -5.02
CA ALA A 49 13.12 8.46 -6.20
C ALA A 49 12.31 7.18 -5.99
N PHE A 50 12.27 6.66 -4.77
CA PHE A 50 11.50 5.48 -4.41
C PHE A 50 10.00 5.80 -4.29
N GLU A 51 9.63 6.87 -3.59
CA GLU A 51 8.24 7.34 -3.44
C GLU A 51 7.63 7.71 -4.80
N ALA A 52 8.42 8.31 -5.70
CA ALA A 52 7.96 8.62 -7.06
C ALA A 52 7.61 7.36 -7.89
N LYS A 53 8.28 6.23 -7.63
CA LYS A 53 8.02 4.96 -8.34
C LYS A 53 6.99 4.08 -7.65
N ASN A 54 6.75 4.29 -6.36
CA ASN A 54 5.85 3.49 -5.55
C ASN A 54 4.85 4.40 -4.82
N PRO A 55 3.80 4.88 -5.52
CA PRO A 55 2.73 5.64 -4.88
C PRO A 55 2.06 4.82 -3.77
N GLY A 56 1.98 5.36 -2.56
CA GLY A 56 1.39 4.69 -1.39
C GLY A 56 2.40 4.01 -0.46
N ILE A 57 3.70 4.09 -0.73
CA ILE A 57 4.74 3.61 0.19
C ILE A 57 5.57 4.80 0.69
N LYS A 58 5.56 5.04 2.00
CA LYS A 58 6.40 6.04 2.66
C LYS A 58 7.64 5.39 3.23
N VAL A 59 8.80 5.97 2.97
CA VAL A 59 10.07 5.45 3.51
C VAL A 59 10.62 6.43 4.53
N VAL A 60 10.75 6.00 5.78
CA VAL A 60 11.35 6.76 6.86
C VAL A 60 12.74 6.21 7.13
N PHE A 61 13.77 7.01 6.86
CA PHE A 61 15.13 6.66 7.22
C PHE A 61 15.43 7.20 8.62
N ALA A 62 15.46 6.31 9.62
CA ALA A 62 15.68 6.63 11.02
C ALA A 62 16.97 5.93 11.49
N PRO A 63 18.14 6.58 11.38
CA PRO A 63 19.37 5.96 11.82
C PRO A 63 19.41 5.85 13.35
N SER A 64 19.75 4.67 13.85
CA SER A 64 19.99 4.40 15.27
C SER A 64 21.50 4.53 15.54
N ALA A 65 21.98 5.77 15.53
CA ALA A 65 23.33 6.14 15.97
C ALA A 65 23.23 7.15 17.12
#